data_AF-A0AAV9DJ48-F1
#
_entry.id   AF-A0AAV9DJ48-F1
#
_cell.length_a   1.000
_cell.length_b   1.000
_cell.length_c   1.000
_cell.angle_alpha   90.00
_cell.angle_beta   90.00
_cell.angle_gamma   90.00
#
_symmetry.space_group_name_H-M   'P 1'
#
loop_
_entity.id
_entity.type
_entity.pdbx_description
1 polymer ?
#
loop_
_entity_poly.entity_id
_entity_poly.type
_entity_poly.pdbx_seq_one_letter_code
_entity_poly.pdbx_strand_id
1 'polypeptide(L)'
;MRPIECKYVTEDLVREWKNAPATANLKSSGPVPMLRFLYELCWNMVRGELPFQKCKVILDSVSFSDNQSKEDLDSVLADIVSQMGQDF
;
A
#
# COMPACT_ATOMS: atom_id res chain seq x y z
N MET A 1 12.50 -15.33 2.90
CA MET A 1 11.46 -14.53 2.23
C MET A 1 11.67 -14.52 0.73
N ARG A 2 10.67 -14.93 -0.07
CA ARG A 2 10.65 -14.52 -1.47
C ARG A 2 10.16 -13.07 -1.51
N PRO A 3 10.84 -12.15 -2.20
CA PRO A 3 10.34 -10.79 -2.37
C PRO A 3 8.93 -10.84 -2.96
N ILE A 4 7.99 -10.10 -2.39
CA ILE A 4 6.71 -9.86 -3.05
C ILE A 4 6.99 -9.07 -4.33
N GLU A 5 6.37 -9.49 -5.43
CA GLU A 5 6.34 -8.69 -6.65
C GLU A 5 5.28 -7.61 -6.50
N CYS A 6 5.70 -6.39 -6.17
CA CYS A 6 4.80 -5.23 -6.07
C CYS A 6 4.39 -4.76 -7.47
N LYS A 7 3.09 -4.79 -7.77
CA LYS A 7 2.54 -4.38 -9.06
C LYS A 7 2.07 -2.92 -9.07
N TYR A 8 1.58 -2.42 -7.92
CA TYR A 8 0.96 -1.10 -7.78
C TYR A 8 1.77 -0.16 -6.90
N VAL A 9 2.48 -0.69 -5.89
CA VAL A 9 3.44 0.06 -5.05
C VAL A 9 4.85 -0.39 -5.41
N THR A 10 5.26 -0.10 -6.65
CA THR A 10 6.55 -0.53 -7.20
C THR A 10 7.73 0.10 -6.47
N GLU A 11 8.92 -0.52 -6.57
CA GLU A 11 10.13 0.01 -5.94
C GLU A 11 10.46 1.45 -6.41
N ASP A 12 10.19 1.76 -7.68
CA ASP A 12 10.39 3.11 -8.22
C ASP A 12 9.43 4.13 -7.58
N LEU A 13 8.15 3.77 -7.41
CA LEU A 13 7.16 4.59 -6.73
C LEU A 13 7.52 4.78 -5.25
N VAL A 14 7.96 3.72 -4.57
CA VAL A 14 8.43 3.78 -3.18
C VAL A 14 9.61 4.74 -3.05
N ARG A 15 10.60 4.66 -3.96
CA ARG A 15 11.75 5.55 -3.98
C ARG A 15 11.35 7.00 -4.26
N GLU A 16 10.43 7.23 -5.18
CA GLU A 16 9.89 8.56 -5.46
C GLU A 16 9.18 9.13 -4.23
N TRP A 17 8.22 8.39 -3.68
CA TRP A 17 7.44 8.79 -2.52
C TRP A 17 8.30 9.03 -1.30
N LYS A 18 9.31 8.18 -1.04
CA LYS A 18 10.25 8.34 0.08
C LYS A 18 11.00 9.66 0.01
N ASN A 19 11.44 10.07 -1.18
CA ASN A 19 12.22 11.30 -1.39
C ASN A 19 11.36 12.55 -1.66
N ALA A 20 10.07 12.37 -1.95
CA ALA A 20 9.18 13.50 -2.22
C ALA A 20 9.01 14.43 -1.00
N PRO A 21 8.88 15.75 -1.18
CA PRO A 21 8.55 16.65 -0.09
C PRO A 21 7.14 16.36 0.46
N ALA A 22 6.88 16.73 1.72
CA ALA A 22 5.60 16.44 2.40
C ALA A 22 4.36 17.07 1.73
N THR A 23 4.57 18.07 0.87
CA THR A 23 3.52 18.77 0.11
C THR A 23 3.32 18.22 -1.30
N ALA A 24 4.08 17.20 -1.70
CA ALA A 24 3.96 16.61 -3.03
C ALA A 24 2.66 15.82 -3.15
N ASN A 25 2.01 15.94 -4.31
CA ASN A 25 0.86 15.12 -4.67
C ASN A 25 1.37 13.73 -5.10
N LEU A 26 1.33 12.77 -4.17
CA LEU A 26 1.78 11.40 -4.39
C LEU A 26 0.67 10.56 -5.05
N LYS A 27 0.49 10.69 -6.37
CA LYS A 27 -0.59 10.01 -7.09
C LYS A 27 -0.19 8.62 -7.57
N SER A 28 -1.14 7.67 -7.55
CA SER A 28 -1.03 6.42 -8.31
C SER A 28 -1.34 6.66 -9.80
N SER A 29 -0.82 5.82 -10.69
CA SER A 29 -1.01 5.94 -12.15
C SER A 29 -2.43 5.62 -12.65
N GLY A 30 -3.39 5.34 -11.77
CA GLY A 30 -4.78 5.02 -12.14
C GLY A 30 -5.55 4.32 -11.01
N PRO A 31 -6.81 3.90 -11.27
CA PRO A 31 -7.58 3.07 -10.35
C PRO A 31 -6.86 1.73 -10.09
N VAL A 32 -6.76 1.35 -8.82
CA VAL A 32 -6.07 0.11 -8.40
C VAL A 32 -6.98 -0.78 -7.56
N PRO A 33 -6.77 -2.12 -7.56
CA PRO A 33 -7.50 -3.00 -6.67
C PRO A 33 -7.14 -2.72 -5.21
N MET A 34 -8.15 -2.49 -4.37
CA MET A 34 -7.96 -1.91 -3.03
C MET A 34 -7.10 -2.80 -2.15
N LEU A 35 -7.47 -4.08 -2.04
CA LEU A 35 -6.79 -5.05 -1.18
C LEU A 35 -5.33 -5.26 -1.59
N ARG A 36 -5.08 -5.40 -2.89
CA ARG A 36 -3.73 -5.62 -3.40
C ARG A 36 -2.86 -4.40 -3.17
N PHE A 37 -3.41 -3.20 -3.37
CA PHE A 37 -2.71 -1.96 -3.10
C PHE A 37 -2.35 -1.80 -1.62
N LEU A 38 -3.31 -2.04 -0.71
CA LEU A 38 -3.08 -1.97 0.73
C LEU A 38 -2.05 -2.98 1.21
N TYR A 39 -2.08 -4.21 0.68
CA TYR A 39 -1.08 -5.22 0.99
C TYR A 39 0.33 -4.76 0.62
N GLU A 40 0.52 -4.28 -0.61
CA GLU A 40 1.83 -3.82 -1.08
C GLU A 40 2.29 -2.55 -0.34
N LEU A 41 1.37 -1.64 0.01
CA LEU A 41 1.68 -0.46 0.82
C LEU A 41 2.12 -0.85 2.24
N CYS A 42 1.36 -1.74 2.90
CA CYS A 42 1.68 -2.27 4.22
C CYS A 42 3.01 -3.02 4.23
N TRP A 43 3.30 -3.83 3.20
CA TRP A 43 4.58 -4.51 3.04
C TRP A 43 5.76 -3.53 3.08
N ASN A 44 5.68 -2.45 2.32
CA ASN A 44 6.73 -1.43 2.28
C ASN A 44 6.80 -0.62 3.58
N MET A 45 5.66 -0.36 4.23
CA MET A 45 5.60 0.33 5.52
C MET A 45 6.24 -0.49 6.65
N VAL A 46 5.93 -1.80 6.75
CA VAL A 46 6.49 -2.70 7.77
C VAL A 46 8.00 -2.87 7.62
N ARG A 47 8.52 -2.79 6.39
CA ARG A 47 9.97 -2.81 6.11
C ARG A 47 10.66 -1.47 6.37
N GLY A 48 9.92 -0.43 6.74
CA GLY A 48 10.46 0.89 7.00
C GLY A 48 10.81 1.69 5.75
N GLU A 49 10.34 1.29 4.57
CA GLU A 49 10.64 1.99 3.32
C GLU A 49 9.81 3.28 3.17
N LEU A 50 8.61 3.29 3.75
CA LEU A 50 7.69 4.43 3.71
C LEU A 50 7.28 4.85 5.13
N PRO A 51 7.45 6.14 5.48
CA PRO A 51 6.89 6.68 6.72
C PRO A 51 5.36 6.63 6.73
N PHE A 52 4.77 6.32 7.88
CA PHE A 52 3.30 6.25 8.05
C PHE A 52 2.56 7.50 7.55
N GLN A 53 3.13 8.69 7.76
CA GLN A 53 2.56 9.96 7.30
C GLN A 53 2.42 10.00 5.76
N LYS A 54 3.37 9.43 5.02
CA LYS A 54 3.30 9.37 3.56
C LYS A 54 2.27 8.35 3.10
N CYS A 55 2.17 7.21 3.78
CA CYS A 55 1.13 6.21 3.50
C CYS A 55 -0.27 6.83 3.59
N LYS A 56 -0.51 7.70 4.59
CA LYS A 56 -1.79 8.43 4.69
C LYS A 56 -2.07 9.30 3.47
N VAL A 57 -1.11 10.13 3.06
CA VAL A 57 -1.26 11.00 1.88
C VAL A 57 -1.53 10.19 0.61
N ILE A 58 -0.83 9.07 0.44
CA ILE A 58 -1.03 8.15 -0.69
C ILE A 58 -2.46 7.58 -0.67
N LEU A 59 -2.93 7.10 0.48
CA LEU A 59 -4.28 6.56 0.65
C LEU A 59 -5.39 7.59 0.40
N ASP A 60 -5.17 8.84 0.79
CA ASP A 60 -6.13 9.92 0.53
C ASP A 60 -6.21 10.30 -0.96
N SER A 61 -5.18 9.95 -1.75
CA SER A 61 -5.06 10.33 -3.16
C SER A 61 -5.40 9.21 -4.17
N VAL A 62 -5.34 7.95 -3.73
CA VAL A 62 -5.51 6.78 -4.59
C VAL A 62 -6.99 6.60 -4.94
N SER A 63 -7.26 6.30 -6.20
CA SER A 63 -8.58 5.85 -6.64
C SER A 63 -8.60 4.32 -6.64
N PHE A 64 -9.63 3.72 -6.06
CA PHE A 64 -9.79 2.27 -6.06
C PHE A 64 -10.74 1.84 -7.19
N SER A 65 -10.42 0.74 -7.86
CA SER A 65 -11.26 0.16 -8.93
C SER A 65 -12.43 -0.66 -8.39
N ASP A 66 -12.37 -1.07 -7.13
CA ASP A 66 -13.26 -2.08 -6.57
C ASP A 66 -14.25 -1.43 -5.60
N ASN A 67 -15.54 -1.73 -5.74
CA ASN A 67 -16.61 -1.27 -4.84
C ASN A 67 -16.77 -2.19 -3.62
N GLN A 68 -15.67 -2.67 -3.03
CA GLN A 68 -15.77 -3.54 -1.86
C GLN A 68 -16.36 -2.79 -0.67
N SER A 69 -17.23 -3.46 0.08
CA SER A 69 -17.79 -2.90 1.30
C SER A 69 -16.68 -2.75 2.35
N LYS A 70 -16.81 -1.75 3.24
CA LYS A 70 -15.84 -1.52 4.32
C LYS A 70 -15.72 -2.73 5.27
N GLU A 71 -16.78 -3.53 5.39
CA GLU A 71 -16.84 -4.73 6.24
C GLU A 71 -16.02 -5.89 5.63
N ASP A 72 -16.05 -6.06 4.30
CA ASP A 72 -15.21 -7.04 3.60
C ASP A 72 -13.72 -6.67 3.70
N LEU A 73 -13.42 -5.37 3.73
CA LEU A 73 -12.06 -4.85 3.80
C LEU A 73 -11.37 -5.19 5.12
N ASP A 74 -12.07 -5.05 6.25
CA ASP A 74 -11.48 -5.28 7.58
C ASP A 74 -11.11 -6.76 7.79
N SER A 75 -11.96 -7.69 7.33
CA SER A 75 -11.66 -9.13 7.41
C SER A 75 -10.45 -9.49 6.54
N VAL A 76 -10.41 -8.99 5.30
CA VAL A 76 -9.32 -9.35 4.39
C VAL A 76 -8.00 -8.72 4.83
N LEU A 77 -8.02 -7.51 5.38
CA LEU A 77 -6.81 -6.92 5.97
C LEU A 77 -6.32 -7.73 7.18
N ALA A 78 -7.22 -8.22 8.04
CA ALA A 78 -6.85 -9.09 9.16
C ALA A 78 -6.21 -10.41 8.68
N ASP A 79 -6.75 -11.00 7.62
CA ASP A 79 -6.20 -12.22 7.00
C ASP A 79 -4.82 -11.97 6.38
N ILE A 80 -4.68 -10.85 5.65
CA ILE A 80 -3.42 -10.42 5.03
C ILE A 80 -2.34 -10.17 6.09
N VAL A 81 -2.66 -9.43 7.16
CA VAL A 81 -1.73 -9.18 8.27
C VAL A 81 -1.36 -10.47 8.99
N SER A 82 -2.32 -11.38 9.18
CA SER A 82 -2.07 -12.70 9.78
C SER A 82 -1.14 -13.56 8.92
N GLN A 83 -1.33 -13.56 7.59
CA GLN A 83 -0.43 -14.23 6.66
C GLN A 83 0.96 -13.60 6.64
N MET A 84 1.05 -12.27 6.63
CA MET A 84 2.34 -11.58 6.75
C MET A 84 3.07 -11.95 8.05
N GLY A 85 2.34 -12.10 9.17
CA GLY A 85 2.90 -12.50 10.45
C GLY A 85 3.40 -13.95 10.50
N GLN A 86 2.82 -14.85 9.73
CA GLN A 86 3.27 -16.25 9.63
C GLN A 86 4.43 -16.45 8.65
N ASP A 87 4.64 -15.50 7.73
CA ASP A 87 5.77 -15.50 6.79
C ASP A 87 7.05 -14.86 7.36
N PHE A 88 7.06 -14.54 8.67
CA PHE A 88 8.23 -14.07 9.44
C PHE A 88 9.06 -15.21 10.05
#